data_AF-A0A1Y3BEM5-F1
#
_entry.id   AF-A0A1Y3BEM5-F1
#
_cell.length_a   1.000
_cell.length_b   1.000
_cell.length_c   1.000
_cell.angle_alpha   90.00
_cell.angle_beta   90.00
_cell.angle_gamma   90.00
#
_symmetry.space_group_name_H-M   'P 1'
#
loop_
_entity.id
_entity.type
_entity.pdbx_description
1 polymer ?
#
loop_
_entity_poly.entity_id
_entity_poly.type
_entity_poly.pdbx_seq_one_letter_code
_entity_poly.pdbx_strand_id
1 'polypeptide(L)'
;MNSSIILDRHMEKCTLKHPPGNEIYRKGKISFFEVDGNKQKEYCQNLCLLAKLFLEYKTLFVDVEPFLFYVMTENDRTGMHLLGYFSKEKHSPNGYNVSCILTLPQYQRSGYGRMLIDFSYLLTRVENKIGSPEKPLSDHGIISYRSYWKFILMDFLSSYESKDILIKETYSNY
;
A
#
# COMPACT_ATOMS: atom_id res chain seq x y z
N MET A 1 -13.54 -19.24 -5.12
CA MET A 1 -14.65 -19.85 -5.87
C MET A 1 -14.07 -20.97 -6.72
N ASN A 2 -14.75 -22.11 -6.82
CA ASN A 2 -14.12 -23.35 -7.29
C ASN A 2 -14.40 -23.66 -8.78
N SER A 3 -15.18 -22.83 -9.48
CA SER A 3 -15.45 -22.97 -10.91
C SER A 3 -15.78 -21.63 -11.57
N SER A 4 -15.58 -21.54 -12.88
CA SER A 4 -15.95 -20.36 -13.69
C SER A 4 -17.44 -20.06 -13.62
N ILE A 5 -18.30 -21.09 -13.66
CA ILE A 5 -19.76 -20.94 -13.57
C ILE A 5 -20.18 -20.25 -12.26
N ILE A 6 -19.52 -20.56 -11.14
CA ILE A 6 -19.80 -19.92 -9.85
C ILE A 6 -19.35 -18.45 -9.87
N LEU A 7 -18.20 -18.17 -10.50
CA LEU A 7 -17.70 -16.81 -10.66
C LEU A 7 -18.64 -15.96 -11.52
N ASP A 8 -19.10 -16.47 -12.65
CA ASP A 8 -20.01 -15.74 -13.56
C ASP A 8 -21.31 -15.36 -12.84
N ARG A 9 -21.93 -16.32 -12.13
CA ARG A 9 -23.13 -16.07 -11.32
C ARG A 9 -22.90 -15.08 -10.18
N HIS A 10 -21.69 -15.05 -9.61
CA HIS A 10 -21.33 -14.03 -8.63
C HIS A 10 -21.22 -12.65 -9.28
N MET A 11 -20.54 -12.56 -10.43
CA MET A 11 -20.34 -11.30 -11.16
C MET A 11 -21.65 -10.66 -11.66
N GLU A 12 -22.66 -11.48 -11.97
CA GLU A 12 -24.01 -11.01 -12.31
C GLU A 12 -24.73 -10.32 -11.14
N LYS A 13 -24.43 -10.73 -9.90
CA LYS A 13 -25.11 -10.23 -8.69
C LYS A 13 -24.30 -9.20 -7.92
N CYS A 14 -22.98 -9.23 -8.09
CA CYS A 14 -22.07 -8.38 -7.33
C CYS A 14 -22.21 -6.91 -7.79
N THR A 15 -22.69 -6.07 -6.88
CA THR A 15 -22.87 -4.64 -7.10
C THR A 15 -21.60 -3.83 -6.83
N LEU A 16 -20.60 -4.42 -6.18
CA LEU A 16 -19.35 -3.76 -5.83
C LEU A 16 -18.45 -3.62 -7.07
N LYS A 17 -18.03 -2.38 -7.36
CA LYS A 17 -17.14 -2.02 -8.48
C LYS A 17 -15.84 -1.35 -8.03
N HIS A 18 -15.63 -1.24 -6.72
CA HIS A 18 -14.44 -0.64 -6.12
C HIS A 18 -14.18 -1.24 -4.73
N PRO A 19 -12.98 -1.06 -4.15
CA PRO A 19 -12.73 -1.42 -2.76
C PRO A 19 -13.74 -0.75 -1.81
N PRO A 20 -14.22 -1.43 -0.75
CA PRO A 20 -15.05 -0.78 0.26
C PRO A 20 -14.23 0.26 1.03
N GLY A 21 -14.89 1.12 1.81
CA GLY A 21 -14.21 2.18 2.57
C GLY A 21 -14.21 3.52 1.82
N ASN A 22 -13.31 4.42 2.23
CA ASN A 22 -13.29 5.79 1.75
C ASN A 22 -12.23 5.96 0.67
N GLU A 23 -12.59 6.59 -0.45
CA GLU A 23 -11.60 7.08 -1.39
C GLU A 23 -10.91 8.32 -0.82
N ILE A 24 -9.62 8.20 -0.51
CA ILE A 24 -8.83 9.28 0.12
C ILE A 24 -7.86 9.96 -0.84
N TYR A 25 -7.72 9.44 -2.06
CA TYR A 25 -6.90 10.03 -3.11
C TYR A 25 -7.45 9.65 -4.49
N ARG A 26 -7.48 10.62 -5.41
CA ARG A 26 -7.80 10.43 -6.83
C ARG A 26 -6.89 11.32 -7.67
N LYS A 27 -6.17 10.73 -8.62
CA LYS A 27 -5.48 11.48 -9.69
C LYS A 27 -5.64 10.75 -11.02
N GLY A 28 -6.46 11.31 -11.90
CA GLY A 28 -6.79 10.68 -13.18
C GLY A 28 -7.40 9.29 -12.97
N LYS A 29 -6.75 8.26 -13.52
CA LYS A 29 -7.19 6.86 -13.39
C LYS A 29 -6.74 6.17 -12.10
N ILE A 30 -5.90 6.79 -11.28
CA ILE A 30 -5.39 6.16 -10.05
C ILE A 30 -6.16 6.64 -8.82
N SER A 31 -6.55 5.70 -7.97
CA SER A 31 -7.21 5.96 -6.69
C SER A 31 -6.60 5.18 -5.55
N PHE A 32 -6.64 5.75 -4.33
CA PHE A 32 -6.41 5.02 -3.08
C PHE A 32 -7.65 5.01 -2.21
N PHE A 33 -7.97 3.83 -1.70
CA PHE A 33 -9.02 3.59 -0.73
C PHE A 33 -8.43 3.28 0.64
N GLU A 34 -8.93 3.93 1.68
CA GLU A 34 -8.69 3.55 3.07
C GLU A 34 -9.80 2.59 3.52
N VAL A 35 -9.40 1.36 3.81
CA VAL A 35 -10.28 0.29 4.26
C VAL A 35 -9.93 -0.10 5.70
N ASP A 36 -10.89 0.07 6.60
CA ASP A 36 -10.76 -0.32 7.99
C ASP A 36 -11.04 -1.83 8.15
N GLY A 37 -10.05 -2.61 8.58
CA GLY A 37 -10.19 -4.06 8.78
C GLY A 37 -11.23 -4.45 9.84
N ASN A 38 -11.52 -3.56 10.80
CA ASN A 38 -12.59 -3.78 11.79
C ASN A 38 -13.99 -3.60 11.19
N LYS A 39 -14.12 -2.75 10.16
CA LYS A 39 -15.41 -2.49 9.49
C LYS A 39 -15.65 -3.41 8.29
N GLN A 40 -14.58 -3.82 7.60
CA GLN A 40 -14.62 -4.58 6.35
C GLN A 40 -13.86 -5.90 6.47
N LYS A 41 -14.18 -6.68 7.52
CA LYS A 41 -13.44 -7.88 7.92
C LYS A 41 -13.29 -8.89 6.77
N GLU A 42 -14.38 -9.26 6.12
CA GLU A 42 -14.36 -10.25 5.03
C GLU A 42 -13.50 -9.80 3.84
N TYR A 43 -13.63 -8.54 3.42
CA TYR A 43 -12.82 -7.99 2.34
C TYR A 43 -11.32 -8.02 2.69
N CYS A 44 -10.96 -7.57 3.89
CA CYS A 44 -9.58 -7.52 4.33
C CYS A 44 -8.97 -8.92 4.53
N GLN A 45 -9.75 -9.89 5.00
CA GLN A 45 -9.33 -11.30 5.09
C GLN A 45 -9.08 -11.88 3.69
N ASN A 46 -10.00 -11.67 2.74
CA ASN A 46 -9.83 -12.11 1.36
C ASN A 46 -8.59 -11.47 0.71
N LEU A 47 -8.36 -10.18 0.95
CA LEU A 47 -7.16 -9.48 0.48
C LEU A 47 -5.89 -10.06 1.12
N CYS A 48 -5.91 -10.39 2.42
CA CYS A 48 -4.78 -11.01 3.10
C CYS A 48 -4.47 -12.42 2.57
N LEU A 49 -5.50 -13.22 2.31
CA LEU A 49 -5.37 -14.55 1.70
C LEU A 49 -4.77 -14.45 0.30
N LEU A 50 -5.26 -13.53 -0.53
CA LEU A 50 -4.68 -13.24 -1.84
C LEU A 50 -3.19 -12.83 -1.72
N ALA A 51 -2.88 -11.96 -0.76
CA ALA A 51 -1.51 -11.48 -0.56
C ALA A 51 -0.56 -12.59 -0.08
N LYS A 52 -1.05 -13.53 0.75
CA LYS A 52 -0.25 -14.64 1.28
C LYS A 52 0.30 -15.56 0.17
N LEU A 53 -0.36 -15.60 -0.99
CA LEU A 53 0.13 -16.33 -2.17
C LEU A 53 1.44 -15.76 -2.72
N PHE A 54 1.71 -14.47 -2.46
CA PHE A 54 2.86 -13.74 -3.02
C PHE A 54 3.82 -13.23 -1.93
N LEU A 55 3.41 -13.25 -0.66
CA LEU A 55 4.20 -12.82 0.48
C LEU A 55 4.50 -14.01 1.40
N GLU A 56 5.75 -14.47 1.36
CA GLU A 56 6.22 -15.61 2.15
C GLU A 56 6.02 -15.37 3.65
N TYR A 57 6.48 -14.22 4.15
CA TYR A 57 6.52 -13.87 5.58
C TYR A 57 5.22 -13.27 6.15
N LYS A 58 4.10 -13.29 5.42
CA LYS A 58 2.84 -12.78 5.97
C LYS A 58 2.26 -13.77 6.97
N THR A 59 2.21 -13.38 8.25
CA THR A 59 1.77 -14.21 9.38
C THR A 59 0.31 -13.98 9.77
N LEU A 60 -0.14 -12.72 9.75
CA LEU A 60 -1.51 -12.34 10.10
C LEU A 60 -2.38 -12.18 8.85
N PHE A 61 -3.40 -13.04 8.74
CA PHE A 61 -4.39 -13.01 7.65
C PHE A 61 -5.84 -13.25 8.11
N VAL A 62 -6.05 -13.60 9.38
CA VAL A 62 -7.40 -13.78 9.99
C VAL A 62 -7.76 -12.57 10.84
N ASP A 63 -6.86 -12.15 11.72
CA ASP A 63 -7.04 -10.99 12.60
C ASP A 63 -6.64 -9.71 11.85
N VAL A 64 -7.63 -9.05 11.25
CA VAL A 64 -7.46 -7.87 10.38
C VAL A 64 -7.91 -6.58 11.05
N GLU A 65 -8.63 -6.68 12.16
CA GLU A 65 -9.20 -5.59 12.95
C GLU A 65 -8.16 -4.54 13.40
N PRO A 66 -6.91 -4.90 13.76
CA PRO A 66 -5.88 -3.94 14.14
C PRO A 66 -5.34 -3.09 12.98
N PHE A 67 -5.69 -3.40 11.73
CA PHE A 67 -5.06 -2.82 10.54
C PHE A 67 -5.99 -1.88 9.76
N LEU A 68 -5.38 -0.87 9.16
CA LEU A 68 -5.90 -0.14 8.01
C LEU A 68 -5.25 -0.70 6.74
N PHE A 69 -6.02 -0.75 5.66
CA PHE A 69 -5.56 -1.19 4.35
C PHE A 69 -5.70 -0.05 3.36
N TYR A 70 -4.60 0.32 2.71
CA TYR A 70 -4.55 1.35 1.69
C TYR A 70 -4.47 0.68 0.33
N VAL A 71 -5.62 0.64 -0.35
CA VAL A 71 -5.82 -0.14 -1.56
C VAL A 71 -5.72 0.77 -2.78
N MET A 72 -4.75 0.51 -3.65
CA MET A 72 -4.53 1.27 -4.88
C MET A 72 -5.24 0.59 -6.04
N THR A 73 -5.91 1.39 -6.87
CA THR A 73 -6.69 0.92 -8.02
C THR A 73 -6.41 1.71 -9.30
N GLU A 74 -6.62 1.06 -10.44
CA GLU A 74 -6.76 1.70 -11.75
C GLU A 74 -8.23 1.70 -12.17
N ASN A 75 -8.71 2.87 -12.58
CA ASN A 75 -10.11 3.11 -12.87
C ASN A 75 -10.37 3.14 -14.37
N ASP A 76 -11.34 2.34 -14.81
CA ASP A 76 -11.83 2.34 -16.17
C ASP A 76 -13.38 2.37 -16.22
N ARG A 77 -13.95 2.08 -17.39
CA ARG A 77 -15.41 2.10 -17.60
C ARG A 77 -16.15 0.98 -16.88
N THR A 78 -15.43 -0.08 -16.48
CA THR A 78 -15.99 -1.30 -15.88
C THR A 78 -15.86 -1.32 -14.36
N GLY A 79 -14.91 -0.56 -13.79
CA GLY A 79 -14.76 -0.42 -12.35
C GLY A 79 -13.37 0.09 -11.94
N MET A 80 -13.03 -0.16 -10.67
CA MET A 80 -11.76 0.19 -10.05
C MET A 80 -11.00 -1.09 -9.73
N HIS A 81 -9.98 -1.38 -10.55
CA HIS A 81 -9.25 -2.64 -10.55
C HIS A 81 -8.10 -2.57 -9.57
N LEU A 82 -8.02 -3.55 -8.65
CA LEU A 82 -6.94 -3.65 -7.67
C LEU A 82 -5.58 -3.73 -8.36
N LEU A 83 -4.69 -2.77 -8.08
CA LEU A 83 -3.29 -2.78 -8.51
C LEU A 83 -2.37 -3.39 -7.45
N GLY A 84 -2.66 -3.07 -6.19
CA GLY A 84 -1.84 -3.41 -5.04
C GLY A 84 -2.34 -2.72 -3.79
N TYR A 85 -1.71 -3.01 -2.66
CA TYR A 85 -2.07 -2.39 -1.39
C TYR A 85 -0.87 -2.36 -0.44
N PHE A 86 -1.00 -1.58 0.63
CA PHE A 86 -0.24 -1.82 1.85
C PHE A 86 -1.16 -1.80 3.07
N SER A 87 -0.80 -2.54 4.11
CA SER A 87 -1.47 -2.48 5.41
C SER A 87 -0.63 -1.72 6.42
N LYS A 88 -1.29 -1.06 7.37
CA LYS A 88 -0.68 -0.29 8.47
C LYS A 88 -1.42 -0.59 9.76
N GLU A 89 -0.70 -0.92 10.83
CA GLU A 89 -1.30 -1.02 12.16
C GLU A 89 -1.89 0.32 12.58
N LYS A 90 -3.10 0.31 13.13
CA LYS A 90 -3.72 1.51 13.71
C LYS A 90 -2.86 2.08 14.84
N HIS A 91 -2.23 1.19 15.60
CA HIS A 91 -1.32 1.49 16.68
C HIS A 91 -0.07 0.62 16.54
N SER A 92 1.01 1.19 15.99
CA SER A 92 2.30 0.49 15.87
C SER A 92 3.28 0.95 16.96
N PRO A 93 3.62 0.10 17.95
CA PRO A 93 4.57 0.45 19.01
C PRO A 93 5.95 0.83 18.47
N ASN A 94 6.34 0.23 17.34
CA ASN A 94 7.64 0.45 16.69
C ASN A 94 7.60 1.59 15.66
N GLY A 95 6.47 2.28 15.50
CA GLY A 95 6.32 3.36 14.53
C GLY A 95 6.36 2.89 13.07
N TYR A 96 5.98 1.65 12.79
CA TYR A 96 5.92 1.17 11.41
C TYR A 96 4.78 1.85 10.65
N ASN A 97 5.08 2.42 9.49
CA ASN A 97 4.05 3.00 8.61
C ASN A 97 3.54 2.00 7.56
N VAL A 98 4.19 0.84 7.43
CA VAL A 98 3.80 -0.26 6.55
C VAL A 98 4.09 -1.58 7.25
N SER A 99 3.10 -2.46 7.35
CA SER A 99 3.23 -3.84 7.84
C SER A 99 3.41 -4.84 6.70
N CYS A 100 2.60 -4.73 5.65
CA CYS A 100 2.73 -5.51 4.43
C CYS A 100 2.52 -4.60 3.23
N ILE A 101 3.22 -4.85 2.13
CA ILE A 101 3.06 -4.12 0.87
C ILE A 101 3.14 -5.10 -0.30
N LEU A 102 2.23 -4.96 -1.25
CA LEU A 102 2.14 -5.83 -2.42
C LEU A 102 1.68 -5.04 -3.64
N THR A 103 2.37 -5.23 -4.76
CA THR A 103 1.84 -4.98 -6.10
C THR A 103 1.50 -6.32 -6.72
N LEU A 104 0.29 -6.46 -7.28
CA LEU A 104 -0.12 -7.72 -7.89
C LEU A 104 0.83 -8.09 -9.05
N PRO A 105 1.12 -9.39 -9.27
CA PRO A 105 2.12 -9.83 -10.25
C PRO A 105 2.00 -9.20 -11.64
N GLN A 106 0.77 -9.08 -12.17
CA GLN A 106 0.50 -8.54 -13.50
C GLN A 106 0.83 -7.03 -13.64
N TYR A 107 1.03 -6.32 -12.52
CA TYR A 107 1.33 -4.89 -12.48
C TYR A 107 2.74 -4.59 -11.95
N GLN A 108 3.55 -5.62 -11.70
CA GLN A 108 4.91 -5.43 -11.22
C GLN A 108 5.78 -4.72 -12.27
N ARG A 109 6.87 -4.08 -11.80
CA ARG A 109 7.85 -3.34 -12.64
C ARG A 109 7.26 -2.20 -13.47
N SER A 110 6.05 -1.74 -13.16
CA SER A 110 5.35 -0.64 -13.85
C SER A 110 5.28 0.65 -13.02
N GLY A 111 6.11 0.79 -11.98
CA GLY A 111 6.15 1.97 -11.11
C GLY A 111 5.15 1.99 -9.94
N TYR A 112 4.13 1.13 -9.97
CA TYR A 112 3.10 1.04 -8.93
C TYR A 112 3.62 0.74 -7.52
N GLY A 113 4.63 -0.13 -7.39
CA GLY A 113 5.27 -0.39 -6.10
C GLY A 113 5.91 0.87 -5.50
N ARG A 114 6.51 1.72 -6.34
CA ARG A 114 7.08 3.01 -5.92
C ARG A 114 5.98 3.97 -5.47
N MET A 115 4.83 3.99 -6.15
CA MET A 115 3.68 4.82 -5.76
C MET A 115 3.09 4.38 -4.41
N LEU A 116 2.98 3.07 -4.15
CA LEU A 116 2.53 2.55 -2.86
C LEU A 116 3.48 2.98 -1.71
N ILE A 117 4.80 2.91 -1.94
CA ILE A 117 5.80 3.38 -0.96
C ILE A 117 5.68 4.89 -0.75
N ASP A 118 5.60 5.67 -1.82
CA ASP A 118 5.48 7.13 -1.72
C ASP A 118 4.20 7.55 -0.97
N PHE A 119 3.08 6.88 -1.26
CA PHE A 119 1.82 7.13 -0.56
C PHE A 119 1.90 6.77 0.94
N SER A 120 2.61 5.71 1.32
CA SER A 120 2.78 5.37 2.74
C SER A 120 3.62 6.41 3.49
N TYR A 121 4.59 7.05 2.84
CA TYR A 121 5.33 8.18 3.39
C TYR A 121 4.50 9.47 3.40
N LEU A 122 3.65 9.69 2.38
CA LEU A 122 2.70 10.81 2.37
C LEU A 122 1.79 10.80 3.60
N LEU A 123 1.24 9.65 3.96
CA LEU A 123 0.43 9.52 5.18
C LEU A 123 1.25 9.82 6.43
N THR A 124 2.48 9.31 6.51
CA THR A 124 3.40 9.56 7.63
C THR A 124 3.72 11.05 7.80
N ARG A 125 3.91 11.78 6.69
CA ARG A 125 4.07 13.24 6.68
C ARG A 125 2.84 13.95 7.26
N VAL A 126 1.66 13.60 6.76
CA VAL A 126 0.38 14.20 7.20
C VAL A 126 0.14 13.94 8.70
N GLU A 127 0.58 12.78 9.20
CA GLU A 127 0.53 12.45 10.63
C GLU A 127 1.62 13.14 11.48
N ASN A 128 2.54 13.90 10.88
CA ASN A 128 3.72 14.50 11.53
C ASN A 128 4.57 13.47 12.30
N LYS A 129 4.79 12.30 11.68
CA LYS A 129 5.58 11.20 12.26
C LYS A 129 6.79 10.87 11.39
N ILE A 130 7.65 10.02 11.93
CA ILE A 130 8.68 9.31 11.17
C ILE A 130 8.26 7.84 11.10
N GLY A 131 8.47 7.20 9.95
CA GLY A 131 8.02 5.84 9.69
C GLY A 131 9.04 5.03 8.90
N SER A 132 9.00 3.73 9.12
CA SER A 132 9.75 2.73 8.37
C SER A 132 8.82 1.55 8.06
N PRO A 133 9.06 0.78 6.99
CA PRO A 133 8.42 -0.52 6.87
C PRO A 133 8.83 -1.46 8.01
N GLU A 134 7.92 -2.36 8.35
CA GLU A 134 8.15 -3.50 9.24
C GLU A 134 9.23 -4.44 8.68
N LYS A 135 9.95 -5.11 9.58
CA LYS A 135 11.02 -6.06 9.27
C LYS A 135 10.61 -7.48 9.67
N PRO A 136 11.04 -8.52 8.95
CA PRO A 136 11.88 -8.47 7.74
C PRO A 136 11.09 -8.08 6.48
N LEU A 137 11.75 -7.35 5.58
CA LEU A 137 11.25 -7.10 4.23
C LEU A 137 11.55 -8.30 3.33
N SER A 138 10.71 -8.55 2.32
CA SER A 138 11.05 -9.47 1.23
C SER A 138 12.19 -8.92 0.37
N ASP A 139 12.89 -9.78 -0.37
CA ASP A 139 13.99 -9.37 -1.26
C ASP A 139 13.56 -8.26 -2.24
N HIS A 140 12.40 -8.42 -2.87
CA HIS A 140 11.81 -7.40 -3.74
C HIS A 140 11.45 -6.12 -2.98
N GLY A 141 10.99 -6.24 -1.73
CA GLY A 141 10.74 -5.11 -0.84
C GLY A 141 12.00 -4.31 -0.56
N ILE A 142 13.09 -4.98 -0.18
CA ILE A 142 14.40 -4.35 0.10
C ILE A 142 14.89 -3.57 -1.11
N ILE A 143 14.85 -4.17 -2.30
CA ILE A 143 15.28 -3.50 -3.54
C ILE A 143 14.43 -2.26 -3.82
N SER A 144 13.10 -2.38 -3.66
CA SER A 144 12.17 -1.28 -3.94
C SER A 144 12.35 -0.11 -2.97
N TYR A 145 12.45 -0.37 -1.66
CA TYR A 145 12.69 0.66 -0.65
C TYR A 145 14.06 1.32 -0.80
N ARG A 146 15.12 0.56 -1.07
CA ARG A 146 16.45 1.13 -1.34
C ARG A 146 16.45 2.03 -2.57
N SER A 147 15.80 1.61 -3.65
CA SER A 147 15.66 2.42 -4.86
C SER A 147 14.88 3.71 -4.59
N TYR A 148 13.77 3.61 -3.84
CA TYR A 148 12.95 4.75 -3.45
C TYR A 148 13.74 5.75 -2.60
N TRP A 149 14.37 5.31 -1.51
CA TRP A 149 15.15 6.19 -0.64
C TRP A 149 16.33 6.82 -1.38
N LYS A 150 17.04 6.06 -2.21
CA LYS A 150 18.11 6.61 -3.06
C LYS A 150 17.59 7.73 -3.94
N PHE A 151 16.44 7.55 -4.58
CA PHE A 151 15.84 8.60 -5.41
C PHE A 151 15.51 9.85 -4.58
N ILE A 152 14.79 9.70 -3.46
CA ILE A 152 14.35 10.84 -2.63
C ILE A 152 15.55 11.62 -2.10
N LEU A 153 16.61 10.93 -1.66
CA LEU A 153 17.83 11.58 -1.21
C LEU A 153 18.53 12.33 -2.35
N MET A 154 18.62 11.74 -3.54
CA MET A 154 19.23 12.42 -4.69
C MET A 154 18.43 13.65 -5.13
N ASP A 155 17.09 13.55 -5.12
CA ASP A 155 16.18 14.66 -5.42
C ASP A 155 16.39 15.81 -4.42
N PHE A 156 16.37 15.51 -3.11
CA PHE A 156 16.65 16.48 -2.06
C PHE A 156 18.02 17.14 -2.25
N LEU A 157 19.09 16.35 -2.38
CA LEU A 157 20.46 16.85 -2.53
C LEU A 157 20.66 17.69 -3.78
N SER A 158 19.95 17.39 -4.87
CA SER A 158 20.04 18.16 -6.11
C SER A 158 19.48 19.58 -5.98
N SER A 159 18.57 19.79 -5.03
CA SER A 159 17.94 21.08 -4.73
C SER A 159 18.55 21.77 -3.50
N TYR A 160 19.51 21.14 -2.83
CA TYR A 160 20.07 21.64 -1.57
C TYR A 160 21.29 22.53 -1.83
N GLU A 161 21.21 23.80 -1.42
CA GLU A 161 22.24 24.81 -1.70
C GLU A 161 23.29 24.94 -0.60
N SER A 162 22.98 24.54 0.63
CA SER A 162 23.90 24.70 1.77
C SER A 162 25.04 23.67 1.74
N LYS A 163 26.20 24.06 2.27
CA LYS A 163 27.41 23.21 2.31
C LYS A 163 27.31 22.08 3.33
N ASP A 164 26.54 22.27 4.39
CA ASP A 164 26.37 21.33 5.49
C ASP A 164 24.92 20.88 5.56
N ILE A 165 24.69 19.58 5.76
CA ILE A 165 23.35 18.98 5.88
C ILE A 165 23.21 18.35 7.26
N LEU A 166 22.20 18.74 8.01
CA LEU A 166 21.78 17.98 9.18
C LEU A 166 20.88 16.84 8.74
N ILE A 167 21.15 15.60 9.19
CA ILE A 167 20.32 14.43 8.86
C ILE A 167 18.85 14.70 9.21
N LYS A 168 18.59 15.46 10.28
CA LYS A 168 17.23 15.84 10.70
C LYS A 168 16.46 16.65 9.64
N GLU A 169 17.16 17.45 8.83
CA GLU A 169 16.56 18.28 7.77
C GLU A 169 16.05 17.44 6.61
N THR A 170 16.64 16.26 6.40
CA THR A 170 16.21 15.32 5.34
C THR A 170 14.82 14.73 5.59
N TYR A 171 14.34 14.72 6.85
CA TYR A 171 13.00 14.25 7.22
C TYR A 171 11.94 15.36 7.27
N SER A 172 12.35 16.63 7.18
CA SER A 172 11.43 17.77 7.40
C SER A 172 10.84 18.34 6.10
N ASN A 173 11.46 18.00 4.95
CA ASN A 173 11.06 18.48 3.62
C ASN A 173 10.31 17.43 2.80
N TYR A 174 10.17 16.19 3.30
CA TYR A 174 9.50 15.04 2.66
C TYR A 174 8.91 14.08 3.69
#